data_AF-A0A2E9I541-F1
#
_entry.id   AF-A0A2E9I541-F1
#
_cell.length_a   1.000
_cell.length_b   1.000
_cell.length_c   1.000
_cell.angle_alpha   90.00
_cell.angle_beta   90.00
_cell.angle_gamma   90.00
#
_symmetry.space_group_name_H-M   'P 1'
#
loop_
_entity.id
_entity.type
_entity.pdbx_description
1 polymer ?
#
loop_
_entity_poly.entity_id
_entity_poly.type
_entity_poly.pdbx_seq_one_letter_code
_entity_poly.pdbx_strand_id
1 'polypeptide(L)'
;MFSPCWTRYGKQHLGKHSGLTFLPATPRRGKNLQASKVSSMSRAEQREAEQRIVITANERCERLRKQRDRATATIENLIDQIGELQDNARKGELAKKSEASGALNELKYWLRAARETEMELEAIIRKEEGIGDAYGLDLECARSAIRCRLDSLRTCCGEG
;
A
#
# COMPACT_ATOMS: atom_id res chain seq x y z
N MET A 1 -15.88 8.05 42.11
CA MET A 1 -15.12 7.42 41.00
C MET A 1 -15.07 8.41 39.86
N PHE A 2 -13.87 8.94 39.60
CA PHE A 2 -13.62 10.10 38.75
C PHE A 2 -13.46 9.70 37.28
N SER A 3 -14.24 10.32 36.40
CA SER A 3 -13.89 10.52 34.98
C SER A 3 -12.91 11.69 34.86
N PRO A 4 -11.82 11.58 34.07
CA PRO A 4 -11.05 12.74 33.68
C PRO A 4 -11.60 13.32 32.37
N CYS A 5 -12.22 14.47 32.54
CA CYS A 5 -12.35 15.53 31.55
C CYS A 5 -10.95 15.98 31.09
N TRP A 6 -10.69 16.01 29.78
CA TRP A 6 -9.59 16.80 29.21
C TRP A 6 -10.14 17.70 28.12
N THR A 7 -10.44 18.94 28.53
CA THR A 7 -10.54 20.10 27.66
C THR A 7 -9.13 20.63 27.38
N ARG A 8 -9.00 21.38 26.26
CA ARG A 8 -8.11 22.55 26.06
C ARG A 8 -6.79 22.31 25.31
N TYR A 9 -6.70 22.79 24.06
CA TYR A 9 -5.91 23.98 23.69
C TYR A 9 -6.01 24.26 22.17
N GLY A 10 -6.28 25.52 21.81
CA GLY A 10 -6.29 25.98 20.41
C GLY A 10 -6.64 27.47 20.32
N LYS A 11 -5.69 28.33 20.70
CA LYS A 11 -5.81 29.79 20.76
C LYS A 11 -6.15 30.41 19.40
N GLN A 12 -7.16 31.27 19.42
CA GLN A 12 -7.40 32.30 18.42
C GLN A 12 -6.44 33.47 18.67
N HIS A 13 -5.81 34.00 17.63
CA HIS A 13 -5.18 35.31 17.65
C HIS A 13 -5.74 36.16 16.50
N LEU A 14 -6.44 37.24 16.87
CA LEU A 14 -6.75 38.37 16.00
C LEU A 14 -5.50 39.23 15.80
N GLY A 15 -5.33 39.77 14.59
CA GLY A 15 -4.42 40.86 14.29
C GLY A 15 -4.81 41.55 12.99
N LYS A 16 -5.45 42.72 13.09
CA LYS A 16 -5.84 43.62 11.99
C LYS A 16 -4.60 44.34 11.45
N HIS A 17 -4.47 44.48 10.13
CA HIS A 17 -3.80 45.65 9.53
C HIS A 17 -4.49 46.06 8.23
N SER A 18 -4.96 47.30 8.25
CA SER A 18 -5.49 48.13 7.16
C SER A 18 -4.40 48.52 6.16
N GLY A 19 -4.76 48.60 4.88
CA GLY A 19 -3.91 49.21 3.85
C GLY A 19 -4.39 48.94 2.44
N LEU A 20 -5.46 49.63 2.01
CA LEU A 20 -5.77 49.78 0.60
C LEU A 20 -4.70 50.69 -0.04
N THR A 21 -3.95 50.16 -1.00
CA THR A 21 -3.32 50.96 -2.06
C THR A 21 -3.61 50.32 -3.40
N PHE A 22 -4.37 51.07 -4.19
CA PHE A 22 -4.70 50.87 -5.59
C PHE A 22 -3.60 51.50 -6.44
N LEU A 23 -3.09 50.82 -7.47
CA LEU A 23 -2.43 51.36 -8.68
C LEU A 23 -2.25 50.21 -9.72
N PRO A 24 -2.11 50.51 -11.03
CA PRO A 24 -2.83 49.85 -12.10
C PRO A 24 -2.07 48.75 -12.87
N ALA A 25 -2.86 48.05 -13.71
CA ALA A 25 -2.49 46.97 -14.59
C ALA A 25 -1.28 47.26 -15.51
N THR A 26 -0.45 46.23 -15.72
CA THR A 26 0.36 46.08 -16.93
C THR A 26 0.07 44.71 -17.57
N PRO A 27 -0.08 44.62 -18.90
CA PRO A 27 -0.29 43.35 -19.58
C PRO A 27 1.07 42.67 -19.81
N ARG A 28 1.44 41.70 -18.98
CA ARG A 28 2.56 40.81 -19.30
C ARG A 28 2.11 39.69 -20.24
N ARG A 29 2.25 40.00 -21.52
CA ARG A 29 2.36 39.06 -22.63
C ARG A 29 3.48 38.05 -22.31
N GLY A 30 3.11 36.82 -21.98
CA GLY A 30 4.04 35.78 -21.53
C GLY A 30 3.62 34.40 -22.00
N LYS A 31 3.86 34.14 -23.30
CA LYS A 31 4.10 32.86 -23.96
C LYS A 31 3.33 31.64 -23.40
N ASN A 32 2.37 31.17 -24.19
CA ASN A 32 1.92 29.77 -24.20
C ASN A 32 3.15 28.85 -24.12
N LEU A 33 3.40 28.30 -22.94
CA LEU A 33 4.22 27.11 -22.78
C LEU A 33 3.42 25.99 -23.45
N GLN A 34 3.93 25.59 -24.60
CA GLN A 34 3.42 24.52 -25.44
C GLN A 34 3.09 23.29 -24.58
N ALA A 35 1.81 23.11 -24.29
CA ALA A 35 1.22 21.81 -24.02
C ALA A 35 1.18 21.04 -25.35
N SER A 36 2.33 20.63 -25.86
CA SER A 36 2.43 19.81 -27.07
C SER A 36 3.72 19.01 -27.09
N LYS A 37 3.95 18.18 -26.07
CA LYS A 37 4.97 17.12 -26.17
C LYS A 37 4.61 15.89 -25.36
N VAL A 38 3.40 15.38 -25.57
CA VAL A 38 3.06 13.98 -25.22
C VAL A 38 2.59 13.20 -26.45
N SER A 39 2.58 13.79 -27.65
CA SER A 39 1.90 13.20 -28.81
C SER A 39 2.77 12.36 -29.77
N SER A 40 4.00 11.99 -29.43
CA SER A 40 4.80 11.17 -30.37
C SER A 40 5.88 10.34 -29.68
N MET A 41 5.50 9.45 -28.77
CA MET A 41 6.31 8.25 -28.57
C MET A 41 5.89 7.23 -29.61
N SER A 42 6.85 6.72 -30.37
CA SER A 42 6.64 5.63 -31.30
C SER A 42 6.14 4.40 -30.54
N ARG A 43 5.37 3.55 -31.22
CA ARG A 43 4.85 2.29 -30.66
C ARG A 43 5.97 1.38 -30.14
N ALA A 44 7.19 1.54 -30.67
CA ALA A 44 8.39 0.84 -30.21
C ALA A 44 8.87 1.39 -28.85
N GLU A 45 9.01 2.70 -28.72
CA GLU A 45 9.41 3.35 -27.45
C GLU A 45 8.36 3.13 -26.34
N GLN A 46 7.08 3.07 -26.69
CA GLN A 46 6.00 2.71 -25.74
C GLN A 46 6.17 1.27 -25.22
N ARG A 47 6.43 0.31 -26.10
CA ARG A 47 6.65 -1.09 -25.72
C ARG A 47 7.90 -1.27 -24.87
N GLU A 48 8.98 -0.57 -25.18
CA GLU A 48 10.21 -0.60 -24.38
C GLU A 48 10.01 0.01 -22.99
N ALA A 49 9.26 1.12 -22.89
CA ALA A 49 8.91 1.74 -21.62
C ALA A 49 8.02 0.82 -20.77
N GLU A 50 6.98 0.23 -21.37
CA GLU A 50 6.11 -0.76 -20.72
C GLU A 50 6.93 -1.98 -20.24
N GLN A 51 7.79 -2.53 -21.10
CA GLN A 51 8.63 -3.68 -20.76
C GLN A 51 9.62 -3.35 -19.62
N ARG A 52 10.21 -2.15 -19.60
CA ARG A 52 11.08 -1.69 -18.52
C ARG A 52 10.34 -1.55 -17.19
N ILE A 53 9.10 -1.05 -17.20
CA ILE A 53 8.26 -0.92 -16.01
C ILE A 53 7.92 -2.30 -15.44
N VAL A 54 7.55 -3.26 -16.31
CA VAL A 54 7.25 -4.64 -15.91
C VAL A 54 8.46 -5.34 -15.28
N ILE A 55 9.65 -5.21 -15.87
CA ILE A 55 10.88 -5.79 -15.30
C ILE A 55 11.17 -5.20 -13.91
N THR A 56 11.05 -3.88 -13.77
CA THR A 56 11.31 -3.17 -12.50
C THR A 56 10.31 -3.56 -11.40
N ALA A 57 9.04 -3.78 -11.76
CA ALA A 57 8.00 -4.22 -10.83
C ALA A 57 8.24 -5.68 -10.38
N ASN A 58 8.56 -6.57 -11.31
CA ASN A 58 8.84 -7.97 -11.03
C ASN A 58 10.09 -8.14 -10.13
N GLU A 59 11.17 -7.40 -10.41
CA GLU A 59 12.37 -7.38 -9.55
C GLU A 59 12.06 -6.91 -8.12
N ARG A 60 11.16 -5.93 -7.97
CA ARG A 60 10.71 -5.45 -6.66
C ARG A 60 9.89 -6.52 -5.92
N CYS A 61 8.97 -7.20 -6.60
CA CYS A 61 8.20 -8.32 -6.04
C CYS A 61 9.11 -9.45 -5.56
N GLU A 62 10.05 -9.88 -6.39
CA GLU A 62 11.04 -10.91 -6.04
C GLU A 62 11.86 -10.53 -4.80
N ARG A 63 12.30 -9.26 -4.72
CA ARG A 63 13.01 -8.77 -3.54
C ARG A 63 12.14 -8.80 -2.28
N LEU A 64 10.88 -8.37 -2.37
CA LEU A 64 9.95 -8.38 -1.24
C LEU A 64 9.62 -9.81 -0.79
N ARG A 65 9.46 -10.76 -1.72
CA ARG A 65 9.30 -12.20 -1.40
C ARG A 65 10.51 -12.74 -0.65
N LYS A 66 11.73 -12.43 -1.09
CA LYS A 66 12.95 -12.82 -0.36
C LYS A 66 13.02 -12.20 1.03
N GLN A 67 12.58 -10.96 1.20
CA GLN A 67 12.51 -10.31 2.51
C GLN A 67 11.48 -10.99 3.42
N ARG A 68 10.32 -11.35 2.89
CA ARG A 68 9.28 -12.13 3.57
C ARG A 68 9.81 -13.48 4.02
N ASP A 69 10.44 -14.25 3.13
CA ASP A 69 11.00 -15.57 3.44
C ASP A 69 12.04 -15.49 4.56
N ARG A 70 12.89 -14.46 4.52
CA ARG A 70 13.88 -14.20 5.57
C ARG A 70 13.22 -13.86 6.91
N ALA A 71 12.17 -13.04 6.90
CA ALA A 71 11.43 -12.71 8.11
C ALA A 71 10.76 -13.97 8.71
N THR A 72 10.15 -14.81 7.88
CA THR A 72 9.58 -16.10 8.31
C THR A 72 10.61 -16.99 8.98
N ALA A 73 11.75 -17.22 8.34
CA ALA A 73 12.82 -18.04 8.91
C ALA A 73 13.34 -17.46 10.24
N THR A 74 13.39 -16.13 10.38
CA THR A 74 13.83 -15.49 11.63
C THR A 74 12.78 -15.65 12.74
N ILE A 75 11.49 -15.54 12.41
CA ILE A 75 10.39 -15.74 13.35
C ILE A 75 10.40 -17.18 13.88
N GLU A 76 10.58 -18.18 13.02
CA GLU A 76 10.69 -19.60 13.42
C GLU A 76 11.81 -19.81 14.43
N ASN A 77 13.02 -19.31 14.13
CA ASN A 77 14.14 -19.38 15.05
C ASN A 77 13.87 -18.70 16.40
N LEU A 78 13.18 -17.56 16.41
CA LEU A 78 12.85 -16.84 17.65
C LEU A 78 11.79 -17.58 18.47
N ILE A 79 10.84 -18.27 17.83
CA ILE A 79 9.87 -19.12 18.50
C ILE A 79 10.59 -20.27 19.21
N ASP A 80 11.55 -20.91 18.55
CA ASP A 80 12.35 -21.99 19.14
C ASP A 80 13.15 -21.50 20.35
N GLN A 81 13.85 -20.36 20.22
CA GLN A 81 14.59 -19.74 21.33
C GLN A 81 13.69 -19.40 22.52
N ILE A 82 12.49 -18.88 22.28
CA ILE A 82 11.52 -18.61 23.35
C ILE A 82 11.08 -19.92 24.03
N GLY A 83 10.88 -20.98 23.26
CA GLY A 83 10.59 -22.32 23.77
C GLY A 83 11.68 -22.84 24.70
N GLU A 84 12.94 -22.74 24.28
CA GLU A 84 14.10 -23.13 25.10
C GLU A 84 14.18 -22.32 26.40
N LEU A 85 13.96 -21.00 26.34
CA LEU A 85 13.95 -20.14 27.52
C LEU A 85 12.81 -20.52 28.49
N GLN A 86 11.64 -20.91 27.97
CA GLN A 86 10.53 -21.39 28.81
C GLN A 86 10.87 -22.73 29.48
N ASP A 87 11.49 -23.66 28.77
CA ASP A 87 11.88 -24.96 29.32
C ASP A 87 12.99 -24.83 30.38
N ASN A 88 13.96 -23.95 30.16
CA ASN A 88 15.01 -23.66 31.14
C ASN A 88 14.43 -23.04 32.41
N ALA A 89 13.50 -22.07 32.25
CA ALA A 89 12.79 -21.49 33.39
C ALA A 89 11.99 -22.53 34.18
N ARG A 90 11.35 -23.50 33.50
CA ARG A 90 10.64 -24.62 34.15
C ARG A 90 11.57 -25.57 34.90
N LYS A 91 12.78 -25.80 34.38
CA LYS A 91 13.83 -26.61 35.03
C LYS A 91 14.47 -25.91 36.23
N GLY A 92 14.05 -24.68 36.55
CA GLY A 92 14.62 -23.87 37.64
C GLY A 92 15.95 -23.21 37.28
N GLU A 93 16.36 -23.30 36.01
CA GLU A 93 17.51 -22.60 35.49
C GLU A 93 17.07 -21.16 35.19
N LEU A 94 17.55 -20.21 36.00
CA LEU A 94 17.13 -18.80 35.93
C LEU A 94 17.67 -18.15 34.66
N ALA A 95 16.94 -18.31 33.55
CA ALA A 95 17.12 -17.49 32.38
C ALA A 95 16.98 -16.01 32.76
N LYS A 96 17.91 -15.16 32.32
CA LYS A 96 17.84 -13.73 32.68
C LYS A 96 16.58 -13.15 32.06
N LYS A 97 15.76 -12.49 32.87
CA LYS A 97 14.53 -11.80 32.40
C LYS A 97 14.80 -10.86 31.21
N SER A 98 16.00 -10.28 31.13
CA SER A 98 16.44 -9.46 30.01
C SER A 98 16.51 -10.23 28.69
N GLU A 99 17.01 -11.46 28.70
CA GLU A 99 17.18 -12.32 27.51
C GLU A 99 15.80 -12.70 26.94
N ALA A 100 14.87 -13.14 27.80
CA ALA A 100 13.49 -13.41 27.39
C ALA A 100 12.75 -12.16 26.86
N SER A 101 12.95 -11.01 27.50
CA SER A 101 12.35 -9.75 27.01
C SER A 101 12.94 -9.28 25.68
N GLY A 102 14.23 -9.56 25.43
CA GLY A 102 14.91 -9.27 24.17
C GLY A 102 14.34 -10.10 23.03
N ALA A 103 14.27 -11.42 23.19
CA ALA A 103 13.72 -12.34 22.20
C ALA A 103 12.27 -11.99 21.83
N LEU A 104 11.43 -11.65 22.82
CA LEU A 104 10.04 -11.24 22.57
C LEU A 104 9.94 -9.91 21.80
N ASN A 105 10.84 -8.96 22.05
CA ASN A 105 10.84 -7.69 21.34
C ASN A 105 11.32 -7.86 19.89
N GLU A 106 12.33 -8.70 19.67
CA GLU A 106 12.81 -9.05 18.35
C GLU A 106 11.72 -9.79 17.54
N LEU A 107 11.00 -10.73 18.16
CA LEU A 107 9.87 -11.42 17.54
C LEU A 107 8.78 -10.43 17.09
N LYS A 108 8.41 -9.48 17.95
CA LYS A 108 7.43 -8.43 17.60
C LYS A 108 7.90 -7.57 16.43
N TYR A 109 9.19 -7.23 16.39
CA TYR A 109 9.77 -6.48 15.29
C TYR A 109 9.64 -7.24 13.97
N TRP A 110 10.02 -8.52 13.95
CA TRP A 110 9.96 -9.33 12.73
C TRP A 110 8.53 -9.62 12.27
N LEU A 111 7.58 -9.82 13.19
CA LEU A 111 6.15 -9.94 12.85
C LEU A 111 5.63 -8.68 12.16
N ARG A 112 6.04 -7.51 12.63
CA ARG A 112 5.67 -6.24 12.01
C ARG A 112 6.31 -6.09 10.64
N ALA A 113 7.61 -6.38 10.51
CA ALA A 113 8.33 -6.31 9.24
C ALA A 113 7.73 -7.27 8.20
N ALA A 114 7.41 -8.51 8.59
CA ALA A 114 6.74 -9.47 7.72
C ALA A 114 5.38 -8.94 7.23
N ARG A 115 4.56 -8.42 8.14
CA ARG A 115 3.26 -7.82 7.79
C ARG A 115 3.39 -6.65 6.82
N GLU A 116 4.38 -5.77 7.01
CA GLU A 116 4.65 -4.65 6.12
C GLU A 116 5.05 -5.13 4.71
N THR A 117 5.89 -6.16 4.61
CA THR A 117 6.26 -6.74 3.31
C THR A 117 5.08 -7.40 2.58
N GLU A 118 4.18 -8.07 3.31
CA GLU A 118 2.99 -8.69 2.74
C GLU A 118 1.99 -7.65 2.21
N MET A 119 1.79 -6.54 2.95
CA MET A 119 0.94 -5.44 2.47
C MET A 119 1.51 -4.79 1.20
N GLU A 120 2.84 -4.63 1.11
CA GLU A 120 3.47 -4.10 -0.11
C GLU A 120 3.36 -5.07 -1.29
N LEU A 121 3.53 -6.38 -1.06
CA LEU A 121 3.34 -7.40 -2.10
C LEU A 121 1.91 -7.40 -2.62
N GLU A 122 0.93 -7.41 -1.73
CA GLU A 122 -0.49 -7.35 -2.11
C GLU A 122 -0.81 -6.08 -2.93
N ALA A 123 -0.24 -4.95 -2.54
CA ALA A 123 -0.42 -3.70 -3.28
C ALA A 123 0.23 -3.71 -4.67
N ILE A 124 1.35 -4.41 -4.86
CA ILE A 124 1.97 -4.55 -6.18
C ILE A 124 1.18 -5.54 -7.03
N ILE A 125 0.81 -6.70 -6.48
CA ILE A 125 0.00 -7.71 -7.19
C ILE A 125 -1.31 -7.10 -7.68
N ARG A 126 -2.05 -6.39 -6.82
CA ARG A 126 -3.30 -5.72 -7.23
C ARG A 126 -3.11 -4.71 -8.36
N LYS A 127 -1.98 -3.99 -8.38
CA LYS A 127 -1.65 -3.04 -9.45
C LYS A 127 -1.31 -3.76 -10.76
N GLU A 128 -0.60 -4.87 -10.70
CA GLU A 128 -0.23 -5.67 -11.87
C GLU A 128 -1.43 -6.40 -12.48
N GLU A 129 -2.34 -6.91 -11.64
CA GLU A 129 -3.57 -7.59 -12.07
C GLU A 129 -4.66 -6.62 -12.56
N GLY A 130 -4.41 -5.31 -12.53
CA GLY A 130 -5.39 -4.30 -12.97
C GLY A 130 -6.65 -4.25 -12.09
N ILE A 131 -6.57 -4.79 -10.87
CA ILE A 131 -7.67 -4.83 -9.91
C ILE A 131 -7.84 -3.42 -9.33
N GLY A 132 -8.71 -2.63 -9.95
CA GLY A 132 -9.05 -1.28 -9.52
C GLY A 132 -9.97 -1.23 -8.30
N ASP A 133 -10.77 -2.28 -8.06
CA ASP A 133 -11.77 -2.34 -6.99
C ASP A 133 -11.37 -3.27 -5.84
N ALA A 134 -11.92 -3.00 -4.65
CA ALA A 134 -11.59 -3.66 -3.38
C ALA A 134 -11.74 -5.20 -3.37
N TYR A 135 -12.41 -5.80 -4.37
CA TYR A 135 -12.77 -7.22 -4.39
C TYR A 135 -12.15 -8.04 -5.52
N GLY A 136 -11.25 -7.50 -6.37
CA GLY A 136 -10.60 -8.33 -7.40
C GLY A 136 -11.53 -8.94 -8.44
N LEU A 137 -12.72 -8.35 -8.61
CA LEU A 137 -13.70 -8.81 -9.59
C LEU A 137 -13.50 -8.07 -10.90
N ASP A 138 -13.28 -8.81 -11.99
CA ASP A 138 -13.40 -8.26 -13.35
C ASP A 138 -14.88 -8.05 -13.67
N LEU A 139 -15.38 -6.88 -13.30
CA LEU A 139 -16.78 -6.47 -13.51
C LEU A 139 -17.13 -6.39 -15.00
N GLU A 140 -16.16 -6.13 -15.86
CA GLU A 140 -16.38 -6.01 -17.30
C GLU A 140 -16.59 -7.39 -17.93
N CYS A 141 -15.72 -8.35 -17.61
CA CYS A 141 -15.89 -9.74 -18.01
C CYS A 141 -17.19 -10.33 -17.44
N ALA A 142 -17.47 -10.11 -16.14
CA ALA A 142 -18.71 -10.56 -15.52
C ALA A 142 -19.95 -9.97 -16.20
N ARG A 143 -19.94 -8.67 -16.51
CA ARG A 143 -21.03 -8.00 -17.23
C ARG A 143 -21.24 -8.61 -18.61
N SER A 144 -20.16 -8.90 -19.33
CA SER A 144 -20.22 -9.51 -20.66
C SER A 144 -20.84 -10.92 -20.62
N ALA A 145 -20.41 -11.75 -19.66
CA ALA A 145 -20.92 -13.11 -19.48
C ALA A 145 -22.41 -13.13 -19.10
N ILE A 146 -22.83 -12.24 -18.20
CA ILE A 146 -24.24 -12.09 -17.81
C ILE A 146 -25.08 -11.64 -19.00
N ARG A 147 -24.62 -10.64 -19.77
CA ARG A 147 -25.30 -10.18 -20.99
C ARG A 147 -25.50 -11.31 -22.00
N CYS A 148 -24.44 -12.03 -22.36
CA CYS A 148 -24.54 -13.14 -23.30
C CYS A 148 -25.54 -14.20 -22.82
N ARG A 149 -25.57 -14.48 -21.51
CA ARG A 149 -26.50 -15.45 -20.94
C ARG A 149 -27.94 -14.97 -20.95
N LEU A 150 -28.17 -13.70 -20.64
CA LEU A 150 -29.49 -13.08 -20.75
C LEU A 150 -29.98 -13.02 -22.20
N ASP A 151 -29.09 -12.67 -23.14
CA ASP A 151 -29.41 -12.65 -24.56
C ASP A 151 -29.78 -14.05 -25.06
N SER A 152 -29.03 -15.09 -24.64
CA SER A 152 -29.37 -16.49 -24.94
C SER A 152 -30.76 -16.87 -24.42
N LEU A 153 -31.13 -16.44 -23.21
CA LEU A 153 -32.47 -16.70 -22.65
C LEU A 153 -33.56 -15.95 -23.40
N ARG A 154 -33.34 -14.68 -23.79
CA ARG A 154 -34.29 -13.93 -24.64
C ARG A 154 -34.49 -14.60 -25.98
N THR A 155 -33.41 -15.15 -26.56
CA THR A 155 -33.46 -15.86 -27.83
C THR A 155 -34.22 -17.20 -27.70
N CYS A 156 -34.07 -17.91 -26.58
CA CYS A 156 -34.77 -19.18 -26.34
C CYS A 156 -36.25 -19.00 -26.03
N CYS A 157 -36.62 -17.96 -25.28
CA CYS A 157 -38.00 -17.74 -24.85
C CYS A 157 -38.82 -16.89 -25.83
N GLY A 158 -38.21 -16.27 -26.84
CA GLY A 158 -38.92 -15.48 -27.86
C GLY A 158 -39.68 -14.26 -27.32
N GLU A 159 -39.46 -13.89 -26.06
CA GLU A 159 -40.06 -12.73 -25.43
C GLU A 159 -39.13 -11.53 -25.64
N GLY A 160 -39.42 -10.76 -26.68
CA GLY A 160 -38.79 -9.51 -27.05
C GLY A 160 -39.81 -8.55 -27.63
#